data_AF-A0A951X544-F1
#
_entry.id   AF-A0A951X544-F1
#
_cell.length_a   1.000
_cell.length_b   1.000
_cell.length_c   1.000
_cell.angle_alpha   90.00
_cell.angle_beta   90.00
_cell.angle_gamma   90.00
#
_symmetry.space_group_name_H-M   'P 1'
#
loop_
_entity.id
_entity.type
_entity.pdbx_description
1 polymer ?
#
loop_
_entity_poly.entity_id
_entity_poly.type
_entity_poly.pdbx_seq_one_letter_code
_entity_poly.pdbx_strand_id
1 'polypeptide(L)'
;MNVLASLTQQSPSSTTDLVKRCLRGDADAWTQLVNRYARLVHAVPVRHGLPPAEVDDVGQEVFLLLAQNLHQIEDPERLPGWLVTTARRVTWRLLQRRREENMPEPMIDGNEPHSTGLMVSKLPTPDELLEAWARQEMLEAGLERLQERCRTLLTLLFLDPDELSYDDISARLEIPKGSIGPTRNRCLQQLRAILEGLGHRRT
;
A
#
# COMPACT_ATOMS: atom_id res chain seq x y z
N MET A 1 14.31 -11.97 -28.31
CA MET A 1 13.51 -13.05 -27.67
C MET A 1 12.32 -12.39 -26.99
N ASN A 2 11.13 -12.75 -27.42
CA ASN A 2 9.89 -12.01 -27.20
C ASN A 2 9.34 -12.29 -25.79
N VAL A 3 9.41 -11.31 -24.88
CA VAL A 3 8.86 -11.38 -23.50
C VAL A 3 7.55 -10.57 -23.39
N LEU A 4 6.77 -10.52 -24.47
CA LEU A 4 5.50 -9.78 -24.54
C LEU A 4 4.30 -10.68 -24.85
N ALA A 5 4.29 -11.90 -24.33
CA ALA A 5 3.17 -12.83 -24.47
C ALA A 5 2.86 -13.55 -23.16
N SER A 6 2.23 -12.82 -22.23
CA SER A 6 1.29 -13.29 -21.20
C SER A 6 1.19 -12.27 -20.07
N LEU A 7 0.74 -11.06 -20.39
CA LEU A 7 0.02 -10.26 -19.42
C LEU A 7 -1.45 -10.44 -19.79
N THR A 8 -2.08 -11.46 -19.23
CA THR A 8 -3.54 -11.48 -19.13
C THR A 8 -3.94 -10.13 -18.57
N GLN A 9 -4.69 -9.36 -19.36
CA GLN A 9 -5.35 -8.13 -18.92
C GLN A 9 -6.37 -8.53 -17.85
N GLN A 10 -5.90 -8.78 -16.64
CA GLN A 10 -6.75 -9.04 -15.50
C GLN A 10 -7.12 -7.66 -14.96
N SER A 11 -8.39 -7.28 -15.15
CA SER A 11 -8.96 -6.12 -14.47
C SER A 11 -8.63 -6.23 -12.97
N PRO A 12 -8.42 -5.11 -12.27
CA PRO A 12 -8.11 -5.14 -10.85
C PRO A 12 -9.18 -5.95 -10.12
N SER A 13 -8.81 -7.13 -9.61
CA SER A 13 -9.71 -7.95 -8.82
C SER A 13 -10.13 -7.13 -7.60
N SER A 14 -11.44 -7.02 -7.34
CA SER A 14 -11.92 -6.36 -6.12
C SER A 14 -11.42 -7.13 -4.89
N THR A 15 -11.37 -6.46 -3.73
CA THR A 15 -11.07 -7.12 -2.46
C THR A 15 -11.93 -8.37 -2.27
N THR A 16 -13.23 -8.22 -2.51
CA THR A 16 -14.20 -9.32 -2.47
C THR A 16 -13.84 -10.48 -3.41
N ASP A 17 -13.43 -10.21 -4.64
CA ASP A 17 -13.03 -11.26 -5.60
C ASP A 17 -11.75 -11.99 -5.15
N LEU A 18 -10.74 -11.24 -4.73
CA LEU A 18 -9.48 -11.80 -4.22
C LEU A 18 -9.74 -12.71 -3.02
N VAL A 19 -10.51 -12.25 -2.03
CA VAL A 19 -10.85 -13.06 -0.85
C VAL A 19 -11.57 -14.35 -1.26
N LYS A 20 -12.56 -14.28 -2.15
CA LYS A 20 -13.29 -15.48 -2.64
C LYS A 20 -12.40 -16.46 -3.40
N ARG A 21 -11.43 -15.97 -4.17
CA ARG A 21 -10.45 -16.81 -4.88
C ARG A 21 -9.46 -17.45 -3.89
N CYS A 22 -8.94 -16.67 -2.94
CA CYS A 22 -8.07 -17.18 -1.88
C CYS A 22 -8.73 -18.30 -1.06
N LEU A 23 -10.01 -18.15 -0.70
CA LEU A 23 -10.78 -19.18 0.01
C LEU A 23 -10.98 -20.47 -0.78
N ARG A 24 -10.83 -20.43 -2.11
CA ARG A 24 -10.84 -21.61 -2.99
C ARG A 24 -9.45 -22.20 -3.24
N GLY A 25 -8.42 -21.68 -2.59
CA GLY A 25 -7.04 -22.16 -2.73
C GLY A 25 -6.29 -21.61 -3.95
N ASP A 26 -6.74 -20.50 -4.54
CA ASP A 26 -6.07 -19.86 -5.66
C ASP A 26 -4.78 -19.14 -5.20
N ALA A 27 -3.62 -19.70 -5.57
CA ALA A 27 -2.31 -19.17 -5.18
C ALA A 27 -2.01 -17.81 -5.81
N ASP A 28 -2.47 -17.55 -7.04
CA ASP A 28 -2.29 -16.27 -7.71
C ASP A 28 -3.10 -15.17 -6.99
N ALA A 29 -4.33 -15.49 -6.56
CA ALA A 29 -5.12 -14.57 -5.75
C ALA A 29 -4.43 -14.23 -4.42
N TRP A 30 -3.76 -15.20 -3.79
CA TRP A 30 -2.96 -14.95 -2.59
C TRP A 30 -1.79 -14.00 -2.86
N THR A 31 -1.05 -14.19 -3.96
CA THR A 31 0.02 -13.29 -4.36
C THR A 31 -0.50 -11.87 -4.60
N GLN A 32 -1.60 -11.73 -5.35
CA GLN A 32 -2.23 -10.44 -5.60
C GLN A 32 -2.68 -9.76 -4.30
N LEU A 33 -3.30 -10.51 -3.39
CA LEU A 33 -3.77 -9.98 -2.12
C LEU A 33 -2.60 -9.51 -1.23
N VAL A 34 -1.54 -10.31 -1.10
CA VAL A 34 -0.35 -9.93 -0.32
C VAL A 34 0.28 -8.66 -0.90
N ASN A 35 0.51 -8.62 -2.22
CA ASN A 35 1.12 -7.47 -2.88
C ASN A 35 0.29 -6.19 -2.68
N ARG A 36 -1.03 -6.29 -2.78
CA ARG A 36 -1.97 -5.18 -2.59
C ARG A 36 -1.90 -4.57 -1.19
N TYR A 37 -1.79 -5.42 -0.18
CA TYR A 37 -1.87 -4.99 1.22
C TYR A 37 -0.52 -4.86 1.93
N ALA A 38 0.59 -5.33 1.35
CA ALA A 38 1.91 -5.31 1.97
C ALA A 38 2.31 -3.92 2.45
N ARG A 39 2.12 -2.89 1.60
CA ARG A 39 2.45 -1.51 1.96
C ARG A 39 1.64 -0.99 3.15
N LEU A 40 0.34 -1.33 3.22
CA LEU A 40 -0.52 -0.95 4.35
C LEU A 40 -0.08 -1.65 5.64
N VAL A 41 0.19 -2.95 5.57
CA VAL A 41 0.63 -3.75 6.72
C VAL A 41 1.99 -3.26 7.23
N HIS A 42 2.96 -3.03 6.35
CA HIS A 42 4.32 -2.60 6.70
C HIS A 42 4.36 -1.17 7.25
N ALA A 43 3.44 -0.29 6.83
CA ALA A 43 3.38 1.08 7.32
C ALA A 43 3.16 1.15 8.84
N VAL A 44 2.46 0.17 9.43
CA VAL A 44 2.13 0.13 10.86
C VAL A 44 3.38 -0.06 11.75
N PRO A 45 4.19 -1.13 11.61
CA PRO A 45 5.41 -1.31 12.40
C PRO A 45 6.47 -0.25 12.09
N VAL A 46 6.60 0.20 10.83
CA VAL A 46 7.50 1.32 10.47
C VAL A 46 7.16 2.57 11.29
N ARG A 47 5.87 2.87 11.44
CA ARG A 47 5.42 3.98 12.28
C ARG A 47 5.82 3.80 13.75
N HIS A 48 5.88 2.58 14.24
CA HIS A 48 6.30 2.31 15.61
C HIS A 48 7.84 2.30 15.78
N GLY A 49 8.59 2.66 14.74
CA GLY A 49 10.05 2.78 14.79
C GLY A 49 10.78 1.43 14.75
N LEU A 50 10.11 0.37 14.29
CA LEU A 50 10.74 -0.94 14.15
C LEU A 50 11.77 -0.91 13.00
N PRO A 51 12.91 -1.58 13.15
CA PRO A 51 13.88 -1.73 12.06
C PRO A 51 13.31 -2.62 10.94
N PRO A 52 13.89 -2.54 9.72
CA PRO A 52 13.35 -3.24 8.54
C PRO A 52 13.11 -4.75 8.73
N ALA A 53 14.04 -5.46 9.36
CA ALA A 53 13.90 -6.90 9.60
C ALA A 53 12.64 -7.24 10.44
N GLU A 54 12.36 -6.45 11.48
CA GLU A 54 11.19 -6.66 12.32
C GLU A 54 9.89 -6.21 11.65
N VAL A 55 9.97 -5.23 10.74
CA VAL A 55 8.82 -4.85 9.90
C VAL A 55 8.42 -6.03 9.03
N ASP A 56 9.38 -6.71 8.41
CA ASP A 56 9.14 -7.89 7.59
C ASP A 56 8.58 -9.05 8.44
N ASP A 57 9.12 -9.28 9.64
CA ASP A 57 8.61 -10.31 10.57
C ASP A 57 7.15 -10.04 10.98
N VAL A 58 6.82 -8.79 11.31
CA VAL A 58 5.44 -8.37 11.61
C VAL A 58 4.55 -8.62 10.39
N GLY A 59 5.01 -8.25 9.19
CA GLY A 59 4.28 -8.47 7.94
C GLY A 59 3.97 -9.95 7.72
N GLN A 60 4.99 -10.82 7.85
CA GLN A 60 4.83 -12.27 7.72
C GLN A 60 3.81 -12.83 8.70
N GLU A 61 3.88 -12.43 9.98
CA GLU A 61 2.92 -12.90 10.97
C GLU A 61 1.50 -12.41 10.68
N VAL A 62 1.32 -11.16 10.25
CA VAL A 62 0.00 -10.62 9.89
C VAL A 62 -0.61 -11.40 8.72
N PHE A 63 0.17 -11.69 7.68
CA PHE A 63 -0.31 -12.47 6.55
C PHE A 63 -0.56 -13.95 6.88
N LEU A 64 0.22 -14.53 7.81
CA LEU A 64 -0.06 -15.85 8.34
C LEU A 64 -1.38 -15.89 9.12
N LEU A 65 -1.61 -14.90 10.00
CA LEU A 65 -2.87 -14.73 10.72
C LEU A 65 -4.03 -14.51 9.75
N LEU A 66 -3.82 -13.76 8.67
CA LEU A 66 -4.82 -13.60 7.62
C LEU A 66 -5.14 -14.95 6.98
N ALA A 67 -4.14 -15.72 6.55
CA ALA A 67 -4.35 -17.04 5.96
C ALA A 67 -5.15 -17.98 6.88
N GLN A 68 -4.88 -17.94 8.18
CA GLN A 68 -5.61 -18.73 9.17
C GLN A 68 -7.06 -18.27 9.37
N ASN A 69 -7.34 -16.97 9.28
CA ASN A 69 -8.63 -16.39 9.68
C ASN A 69 -9.45 -15.84 8.51
N LEU A 70 -8.97 -15.94 7.26
CA LEU A 70 -9.63 -15.35 6.08
C LEU A 70 -11.10 -15.81 5.96
N HIS A 71 -11.37 -17.06 6.31
CA HIS A 71 -12.72 -17.66 6.27
C HIS A 71 -13.69 -17.06 7.28
N GLN A 72 -13.20 -16.34 8.30
CA GLN A 72 -14.00 -15.65 9.32
C GLN A 72 -14.32 -14.21 8.93
N ILE A 73 -13.74 -13.70 7.84
CA ILE A 73 -14.02 -12.35 7.34
C ILE A 73 -15.34 -12.38 6.57
N GLU A 74 -16.42 -12.00 7.25
CA GLU A 74 -17.77 -11.97 6.68
C GLU A 74 -17.93 -10.91 5.58
N ASP A 75 -17.30 -9.75 5.76
CA ASP A 75 -17.30 -8.64 4.81
C ASP A 75 -15.87 -8.37 4.33
N PRO A 76 -15.50 -8.84 3.11
CA PRO A 76 -14.18 -8.63 2.53
C PRO A 76 -13.78 -7.16 2.46
N GLU A 77 -14.71 -6.22 2.31
CA GLU A 77 -14.38 -4.79 2.20
C GLU A 77 -13.86 -4.21 3.53
N ARG A 78 -14.02 -4.93 4.65
CA ARG A 78 -13.43 -4.57 5.96
C ARG A 78 -12.01 -5.10 6.16
N LEU A 79 -11.48 -5.89 5.21
CA LEU A 79 -10.14 -6.46 5.26
C LEU A 79 -9.04 -5.42 5.54
N PRO A 80 -9.01 -4.21 4.92
CA PRO A 80 -7.97 -3.22 5.18
C PRO A 80 -7.93 -2.80 6.67
N GLY A 81 -9.10 -2.53 7.26
CA GLY A 81 -9.20 -2.17 8.68
C GLY A 81 -8.81 -3.31 9.61
N TRP A 82 -9.18 -4.54 9.25
CA TRP A 82 -8.73 -5.74 9.97
C TRP A 82 -7.22 -5.88 9.94
N LEU A 83 -6.58 -5.67 8.78
CA LEU A 83 -5.13 -5.75 8.61
C LEU A 83 -4.39 -4.72 9.46
N VAL A 84 -4.84 -3.46 9.44
CA VAL A 84 -4.25 -2.40 10.28
C VAL A 84 -4.36 -2.74 11.77
N THR A 85 -5.52 -3.25 12.18
CA THR A 85 -5.76 -3.66 13.58
C THR A 85 -4.85 -4.82 13.99
N THR A 86 -4.74 -5.84 13.15
CA THR A 86 -3.89 -7.02 13.39
C THR A 86 -2.42 -6.63 13.40
N ALA A 87 -1.95 -5.85 12.42
CA ALA A 87 -0.56 -5.35 12.38
C ALA A 87 -0.20 -4.54 13.61
N ARG A 88 -1.11 -3.68 14.09
CA ARG A 88 -0.91 -2.94 15.34
C ARG A 88 -0.79 -3.88 16.53
N ARG A 89 -1.67 -4.87 16.65
CA ARG A 89 -1.61 -5.86 17.75
C ARG A 89 -0.28 -6.63 17.75
N VAL A 90 0.16 -7.12 16.59
CA VAL A 90 1.42 -7.87 16.45
C VAL A 90 2.61 -6.97 16.80
N THR A 91 2.64 -5.74 16.28
CA THR A 91 3.68 -4.74 16.60
C THR A 91 3.75 -4.45 18.09
N TRP A 92 2.60 -4.24 18.75
CA TRP A 92 2.54 -3.95 20.18
C TRP A 92 3.05 -5.12 21.02
N ARG A 93 2.72 -6.36 20.63
CA ARG A 93 3.21 -7.56 21.31
C ARG A 93 4.74 -7.68 21.20
N LEU A 94 5.32 -7.35 20.04
CA LEU A 94 6.78 -7.32 19.87
C LEU A 94 7.45 -6.26 20.74
N LEU A 95 6.91 -5.03 20.74
CA LEU A 95 7.42 -3.93 21.57
C LEU A 95 7.34 -4.25 23.07
N GLN A 96 6.28 -4.94 23.50
CA GLN A 96 6.10 -5.34 24.89
C GLN A 96 7.16 -6.39 25.29
N ARG A 97 7.39 -7.41 24.45
CA ARG A 97 8.45 -8.40 24.68
C ARG A 97 9.83 -7.75 24.79
N ARG A 98 10.14 -6.79 23.91
CA ARG A 98 11.38 -6.02 23.99
C ARG A 98 11.55 -5.27 25.31
N ARG A 99 10.47 -4.71 25.86
CA ARG A 99 10.52 -4.01 27.15
C ARG A 99 10.79 -4.98 28.30
N GLU A 100 10.19 -6.17 28.25
CA GLU A 100 10.38 -7.23 29.24
C GLU A 100 11.81 -7.80 29.18
N GLU A 101 12.35 -8.04 27.97
CA GLU A 101 13.71 -8.54 27.75
C GLU A 101 14.80 -7.52 28.10
N ASN A 102 14.52 -6.22 27.95
CA ASN A 102 15.43 -5.13 28.31
C ASN A 102 15.21 -4.61 29.74
N MET A 103 14.36 -5.25 30.55
CA MET A 103 14.18 -4.89 31.94
C MET A 103 15.40 -5.42 32.73
N PRO A 104 16.22 -4.56 33.37
CA PRO A 104 17.24 -5.05 34.29
C PRO A 104 16.54 -5.81 35.44
N GLU A 105 17.17 -6.88 35.93
CA GLU A 105 16.72 -7.59 37.14
C GLU A 105 16.36 -6.57 38.24
N PRO A 106 15.32 -6.81 39.06
CA PRO A 106 14.84 -5.81 39.99
C PRO A 106 15.90 -5.54 41.06
N MET A 107 16.67 -4.47 40.87
CA MET A 107 17.36 -3.82 41.97
C MET A 107 16.29 -3.07 42.76
N ILE A 108 16.06 -3.53 43.99
CA ILE A 108 15.22 -2.83 44.97
C ILE A 108 15.92 -1.51 45.31
N ASP A 109 15.61 -0.45 44.56
CA ASP A 109 15.74 0.90 45.06
C ASP A 109 14.65 1.79 44.46
N GLY A 110 13.93 2.47 45.36
CA GLY A 110 12.64 3.09 45.12
C GLY A 110 12.73 4.40 44.35
N ASN A 111 12.98 4.33 43.05
CA ASN A 111 12.84 5.49 42.18
C ASN A 111 12.08 5.12 40.90
N GLU A 112 10.87 5.68 40.77
CA GLU A 112 9.99 5.49 39.62
C GLU A 112 10.70 5.90 38.31
N PRO A 113 10.77 5.02 37.28
CA PRO A 113 11.29 5.43 35.99
C PRO A 113 10.25 6.33 35.31
N HIS A 114 10.63 7.58 35.10
CA HIS A 114 9.95 8.50 34.20
C HIS A 114 9.68 7.83 32.86
N SER A 115 8.40 7.67 32.53
CA SER A 115 7.91 7.34 31.20
C SER A 115 8.49 8.35 30.20
N THR A 116 9.49 7.93 29.44
CA THR A 116 9.97 8.67 28.28
C THR A 116 8.84 8.63 27.25
N GLY A 117 8.03 9.69 27.26
CA GLY A 117 7.06 9.97 26.21
C GLY A 117 7.81 10.14 24.89
N LEU A 118 7.96 9.05 24.13
CA LEU A 118 8.35 9.15 22.73
C LEU A 118 7.36 10.11 22.06
N MET A 119 7.89 11.08 21.32
CA MET A 119 7.11 12.03 20.53
C MET A 119 6.24 11.28 19.51
N VAL A 120 5.00 10.93 19.90
CA VAL A 120 3.97 10.31 19.04
C VAL A 120 3.40 11.31 18.03
N SER A 121 3.75 12.60 18.10
CA SER A 121 3.01 13.68 17.44
C SER A 121 3.26 13.86 15.94
N LYS A 122 3.99 12.96 15.25
CA LYS A 122 4.33 13.14 13.82
C LYS A 122 4.01 11.95 12.91
N LEU A 123 3.46 10.87 13.46
CA LEU A 123 3.25 9.64 12.70
C LEU A 123 1.77 9.43 12.38
N PRO A 124 1.42 9.04 11.13
CA PRO A 124 0.04 9.02 10.70
C PRO A 124 -0.83 8.04 11.49
N THR A 125 -2.03 8.45 11.91
CA THR A 125 -2.97 7.61 12.66
C THR A 125 -3.41 6.37 11.84
N PRO A 126 -3.96 5.31 12.47
CA PRO A 126 -4.49 4.17 11.74
C PRO A 126 -5.52 4.56 10.66
N ASP A 127 -6.37 5.54 10.98
CA ASP A 127 -7.36 6.07 10.03
C ASP A 127 -6.67 6.81 8.89
N GLU A 128 -5.65 7.63 9.18
CA GLU A 128 -4.85 8.29 8.14
C GLU A 128 -4.10 7.29 7.23
N LEU A 129 -3.64 6.15 7.76
CA LEU A 129 -3.04 5.08 6.96
C LEU A 129 -4.06 4.43 6.03
N LEU A 130 -5.27 4.14 6.54
CA LEU A 130 -6.37 3.60 5.73
C LEU A 130 -6.80 4.59 4.65
N GLU A 131 -6.92 5.87 4.98
CA GLU A 131 -7.26 6.93 4.02
C GLU A 131 -6.17 7.10 2.96
N ALA A 132 -4.90 7.07 3.34
CA ALA A 132 -3.78 7.14 2.40
C ALA A 132 -3.77 5.93 1.45
N TRP A 133 -3.96 4.72 1.99
CA TRP A 133 -4.06 3.50 1.18
C TRP A 133 -5.27 3.55 0.24
N ALA A 134 -6.44 3.93 0.74
CA ALA A 134 -7.67 4.04 -0.07
C ALA A 134 -7.52 5.07 -1.20
N ARG A 135 -6.87 6.21 -0.94
CA ARG A 135 -6.55 7.19 -1.99
C ARG A 135 -5.60 6.62 -3.04
N GLN A 136 -4.60 5.85 -2.62
CA GLN A 136 -3.66 5.24 -3.56
C GLN A 136 -4.34 4.18 -4.42
N GLU A 137 -5.18 3.32 -3.83
CA GLU A 137 -5.98 2.34 -4.58
C GLU A 137 -6.91 3.00 -5.61
N MET A 138 -7.56 4.09 -5.22
CA MET A 138 -8.39 4.84 -6.13
C MET A 138 -7.58 5.42 -7.30
N LEU A 139 -6.36 5.89 -7.04
CA LEU A 139 -5.45 6.39 -8.07
C LEU A 139 -5.00 5.27 -9.02
N GLU A 140 -4.59 4.12 -8.49
CA GLU A 140 -4.18 2.95 -9.27
C GLU A 140 -5.32 2.47 -10.17
N ALA A 141 -6.52 2.29 -9.61
CA ALA A 141 -7.72 1.95 -10.38
C ALA A 141 -8.09 3.02 -11.43
N GLY A 142 -7.86 4.30 -11.13
CA GLY A 142 -8.03 5.40 -12.07
C GLY A 142 -7.05 5.34 -13.25
N LEU A 143 -5.77 5.05 -12.97
CA LEU A 143 -4.71 4.92 -13.97
C LEU A 143 -4.95 3.73 -14.89
N GLU A 144 -5.43 2.60 -14.36
CA GLU A 144 -5.76 1.41 -15.17
C GLU A 144 -6.89 1.67 -16.16
N ARG A 145 -7.89 2.47 -15.76
CA ARG A 145 -9.01 2.88 -16.62
C ARG A 145 -8.65 3.93 -17.66
N LEU A 146 -7.48 4.57 -17.55
CA LEU A 146 -7.01 5.47 -18.60
C LEU A 146 -6.71 4.71 -19.88
N GLN A 147 -6.94 5.40 -21.00
CA GLN A 147 -6.44 5.00 -22.30
C GLN A 147 -4.92 4.81 -22.22
N GLU A 148 -4.41 3.75 -22.84
CA GLU A 148 -3.02 3.31 -22.75
C GLU A 148 -2.04 4.46 -23.00
N ARG A 149 -2.24 5.26 -24.06
CA ARG A 149 -1.40 6.42 -24.37
C ARG A 149 -1.30 7.43 -23.23
N CYS A 150 -2.41 7.69 -22.54
CA CYS A 150 -2.42 8.61 -21.42
C CYS A 150 -1.82 8.01 -20.15
N ARG A 151 -2.09 6.72 -19.89
CA ARG A 151 -1.45 6.00 -18.78
C ARG A 151 0.06 6.03 -18.94
N THR A 152 0.58 5.61 -20.11
CA THR A 152 2.02 5.59 -20.39
C THR A 152 2.65 6.97 -20.23
N LEU A 153 2.03 8.03 -20.79
CA LEU A 153 2.56 9.39 -20.65
C LEU A 153 2.64 9.83 -19.18
N LEU A 154 1.58 9.61 -18.39
CA LEU A 154 1.55 10.00 -16.97
C LEU A 154 2.52 9.15 -16.13
N THR A 155 2.65 7.86 -16.42
CA THR A 155 3.65 6.99 -15.77
C THR A 155 5.06 7.51 -16.02
N LEU A 156 5.42 7.78 -17.27
CA LEU A 156 6.76 8.30 -17.60
C LEU A 156 7.05 9.68 -16.97
N LEU A 157 6.03 10.52 -16.84
CA LEU A 157 6.19 11.87 -16.28
C LEU A 157 6.29 11.93 -14.75
N PHE A 158 5.65 11.00 -14.04
CA PHE A 158 5.43 11.14 -12.60
C PHE A 158 5.83 9.93 -11.77
N LEU A 159 5.96 8.75 -12.38
CA LEU A 159 6.19 7.48 -11.68
C LEU A 159 7.49 6.79 -12.12
N ASP A 160 8.14 7.29 -13.16
CA ASP A 160 9.41 6.75 -13.63
C ASP A 160 10.55 7.16 -12.67
N PRO A 161 11.35 6.20 -12.17
CA PRO A 161 12.39 6.47 -11.19
C PRO A 161 13.56 7.28 -11.76
N ASP A 162 13.75 7.29 -13.08
CA ASP A 162 14.88 7.96 -13.73
C ASP A 162 14.60 9.46 -13.99
N GLU A 163 13.44 9.98 -13.60
CA GLU A 163 13.01 11.38 -13.78
C GLU A 163 13.25 11.90 -15.22
N LEU A 164 12.69 11.17 -16.20
CA LEU A 164 12.93 11.41 -17.62
C LEU A 164 12.67 12.85 -18.06
N SER A 165 13.58 13.39 -18.88
CA SER A 165 13.40 14.70 -19.47
C SER A 165 12.31 14.69 -20.55
N TYR A 166 11.81 15.87 -20.93
CA TYR A 166 10.88 15.98 -22.05
C TYR A 166 11.48 15.51 -23.38
N ASP A 167 12.81 15.56 -23.54
CA ASP A 167 13.49 15.04 -24.74
C ASP A 167 13.45 13.51 -24.74
N ASP A 168 13.71 12.87 -23.60
CA ASP A 168 13.65 11.41 -23.44
C ASP A 168 12.24 10.89 -23.67
N ILE A 169 11.23 11.58 -23.11
CA ILE A 169 9.81 11.23 -23.29
C ILE A 169 9.39 11.42 -24.75
N SER A 170 9.83 12.49 -25.39
CA SER A 170 9.56 12.77 -26.81
C SER A 170 10.11 11.66 -27.70
N ALA A 171 11.36 11.25 -27.47
CA ALA A 171 12.00 10.16 -28.20
C ALA A 171 11.32 8.82 -27.93
N ARG A 172 11.02 8.51 -26.66
CA ARG A 172 10.43 7.22 -26.25
C ARG A 172 8.99 7.02 -26.72
N LEU A 173 8.20 8.09 -26.77
CA LEU A 173 6.80 8.04 -27.21
C LEU A 173 6.62 8.41 -28.68
N GLU A 174 7.68 8.77 -29.39
CA GLU A 174 7.66 9.24 -30.78
C GLU A 174 6.66 10.39 -31.00
N ILE A 175 6.61 11.34 -30.06
CA ILE A 175 5.74 12.54 -30.14
C ILE A 175 6.57 13.81 -30.11
N PRO A 176 6.15 14.92 -30.76
CA PRO A 176 6.86 16.18 -30.66
C PRO A 176 6.94 16.68 -29.22
N LYS A 177 8.12 17.14 -28.77
CA LYS A 177 8.34 17.72 -27.42
C LYS A 177 7.28 18.76 -27.05
N GLY A 178 6.95 19.66 -27.98
CA GLY A 178 5.92 20.70 -27.77
C GLY A 178 4.50 20.17 -27.54
N SER A 179 4.22 18.92 -27.92
CA SER A 179 2.93 18.27 -27.71
C SER A 179 2.76 17.65 -26.32
N ILE A 180 3.84 17.46 -25.56
CA ILE A 180 3.83 16.80 -24.24
C ILE A 180 2.94 17.57 -23.27
N GLY A 181 3.13 18.89 -23.13
CA GLY A 181 2.33 19.73 -22.22
C GLY A 181 0.82 19.67 -22.48
N PRO A 182 0.35 19.96 -23.71
CA PRO A 182 -1.06 19.85 -24.06
C PRO A 182 -1.63 18.43 -23.87
N THR A 183 -0.85 17.39 -24.20
CA THR A 183 -1.28 15.99 -24.05
C THR A 183 -1.39 15.61 -22.58
N ARG A 184 -0.41 15.98 -21.76
CA ARG A 184 -0.43 15.81 -20.29
C ARG A 184 -1.70 16.42 -19.70
N ASN A 185 -2.04 17.65 -20.07
CA ASN A 185 -3.23 18.32 -19.55
C ASN A 185 -4.53 17.57 -19.91
N ARG A 186 -4.67 17.09 -21.15
CA ARG A 186 -5.82 16.27 -21.55
C ARG A 186 -5.88 14.95 -20.78
N CYS A 187 -4.75 14.27 -20.62
CA CYS A 187 -4.69 13.02 -19.87
C CYS A 187 -5.03 13.21 -18.38
N LEU A 188 -4.56 14.29 -17.75
CA LEU A 188 -4.93 14.63 -16.37
C LEU A 188 -6.42 14.97 -16.23
N GLN A 189 -7.02 15.64 -17.22
CA GLN A 189 -8.47 15.88 -17.24
C GLN A 189 -9.27 14.56 -17.35
N GLN A 190 -8.81 13.63 -18.19
CA GLN A 190 -9.42 12.30 -18.27
C GLN A 190 -9.30 11.53 -16.95
N LEU A 191 -8.11 11.52 -16.34
CA LEU A 191 -7.88 10.86 -15.05
C LEU A 191 -8.79 11.45 -13.98
N ARG A 192 -8.89 12.78 -13.94
CA ARG A 192 -9.78 13.48 -13.02
C ARG A 192 -11.23 13.03 -13.18
N ALA A 193 -11.76 12.99 -14.40
CA ALA A 193 -13.14 12.57 -14.65
C ALA A 193 -13.38 11.12 -14.19
N ILE A 194 -12.40 10.23 -14.40
CA ILE A 194 -12.44 8.85 -13.93
C ILE A 194 -12.47 8.79 -12.40
N LEU A 195 -11.58 9.53 -11.72
CA LEU A 195 -11.50 9.57 -10.26
C LEU A 195 -12.78 10.15 -9.63
N GLU A 196 -13.33 11.22 -10.21
CA GLU A 196 -14.63 11.78 -9.78
C GLU A 196 -15.75 10.74 -9.92
N GLY A 197 -15.76 9.95 -11.00
CA GLY A 197 -16.69 8.82 -11.18
C GLY A 197 -16.45 7.65 -10.21
N LEU A 198 -15.24 7.51 -9.66
CA LEU A 198 -14.90 6.54 -8.61
C LEU A 198 -15.22 7.06 -7.19
N GLY A 199 -15.77 8.27 -7.06
CA GLY A 199 -16.15 8.86 -5.77
C GLY A 199 -15.07 9.74 -5.14
N HIS A 200 -13.99 10.08 -5.85
CA HIS A 200 -13.03 11.07 -5.39
C HIS A 200 -13.72 12.44 -5.24
N ARG A 201 -13.70 13.00 -4.02
CA ARG A 201 -14.17 14.36 -3.77
C ARG A 201 -12.97 15.29 -3.63
N ARG A 202 -12.99 16.41 -4.35
CA ARG A 202 -12.04 17.51 -4.15
C ARG A 202 -12.16 18.00 -2.71
N THR A 203 -11.10 17.79 -1.93
CA THR A 203 -10.84 18.49 -0.67
C THR A 203 -10.32 19.88 -0.95
#